data_AF-A0A931RP35-F1
#
_entry.id   AF-A0A931RP35-F1
#
_cell.length_a   1.000
_cell.length_b   1.000
_cell.length_c   1.000
_cell.angle_alpha   90.00
_cell.angle_beta   90.00
_cell.angle_gamma   90.00
#
_symmetry.space_group_name_H-M   'P 1'
#
loop_
_entity.id
_entity.type
_entity.pdbx_description
1 polymer ?
#
loop_
_entity_poly.entity_id
_entity_poly.type
_entity_poly.pdbx_seq_one_letter_code
_entity_poly.pdbx_strand_id
1 'polypeptide(L)' 'LKSFWVFYTPGGVKELSLKLEKALAPYLRIPLGDANPNEVRTFLLNYLPEKKQEDSLIDALMRYLQF' A
#
# COMPACT_ATOMS: atom_id res chain seq x y z
N LEU A 1 2.69 12.75 5.01
CA LEU A 1 2.09 11.54 4.39
C LEU A 1 0.68 11.94 3.98
N LYS A 2 0.25 11.63 2.76
CA LYS A 2 -0.97 12.22 2.18
C LYS A 2 -2.19 11.31 2.26
N SER A 3 -2.00 10.02 2.01
CA SER A 3 -3.06 9.00 2.07
C SER A 3 -2.47 7.61 2.13
N PHE A 4 -3.27 6.62 2.50
CA PHE A 4 -2.87 5.22 2.45
C PHE A 4 -3.93 4.35 1.76
N TRP A 5 -3.53 3.15 1.37
CA TRP A 5 -4.41 2.10 0.84
C TRP A 5 -3.86 0.73 1.24
N VAL A 6 -4.73 -0.20 1.62
CA VAL A 6 -4.34 -1.57 1.94
C VAL A 6 -4.79 -2.48 0.80
N PHE A 7 -3.85 -3.08 0.10
CA PHE A 7 -4.09 -4.14 -0.87
C PHE A 7 -4.21 -5.47 -0.13
N TYR A 8 -5.37 -6.11 -0.29
CA TYR A 8 -5.67 -7.39 0.32
C TYR A 8 -6.15 -8.37 -0.76
N THR A 9 -5.37 -9.43 -0.96
CA THR A 9 -5.75 -10.56 -1.81
C THR A 9 -6.07 -11.75 -0.90
N PRO A 10 -7.28 -12.34 -0.97
CA PRO A 10 -7.61 -13.54 -0.21
C PRO A 10 -6.61 -14.66 -0.50
N GLY A 11 -5.88 -15.12 0.52
CA GLY A 11 -4.83 -16.14 0.38
C GLY A 11 -3.53 -15.67 -0.27
N GLY A 12 -3.38 -14.37 -0.54
CA GLY A 12 -2.20 -13.77 -1.18
C GLY A 12 -1.45 -12.78 -0.28
N VAL A 13 -0.51 -12.05 -0.89
CA VAL A 13 0.31 -11.04 -0.21
C VAL A 13 -0.56 -9.85 0.18
N LYS A 14 -0.44 -9.44 1.44
CA LYS A 14 -1.04 -8.22 1.98
C LYS A 14 -0.04 -7.09 1.82
N GLU A 15 -0.40 -6.00 1.15
CA GLU A 15 0.50 -4.86 0.95
C GLU A 15 -0.14 -3.56 1.42
N LEU A 16 0.61 -2.76 2.17
CA LEU A 16 0.22 -1.41 2.56
C LEU A 16 0.89 -0.40 1.63
N SER A 17 0.11 0.44 0.95
CA SER A 17 0.59 1.49 0.07
C SER A 17 0.40 2.88 0.69
N LEU A 18 1.50 3.59 0.91
CA LEU A 18 1.55 4.92 1.50
C LEU A 18 1.90 5.96 0.44
N LYS A 19 1.03 6.96 0.27
CA LYS A 19 1.27 8.12 -0.60
C LYS A 19 2.03 9.20 0.17
N LEU A 20 3.20 9.55 -0.33
CA LEU A 20 3.99 10.67 0.18
C LEU A 20 3.49 12.00 -0.41
N GLU A 21 3.73 13.09 0.31
CA GLU A 21 3.17 14.42 -0.04
C GLU A 21 4.07 15.24 -0.98
N LYS A 22 5.36 14.92 -1.05
CA LYS A 22 6.35 15.65 -1.85
C LYS A 22 6.24 15.31 -3.35
N ALA A 23 6.48 16.31 -4.20
CA ALA A 23 6.32 16.28 -5.66
C ALA A 23 7.20 15.26 -6.43
N LEU A 24 8.21 14.67 -5.78
CA LEU A 24 9.15 13.71 -6.37
C LEU A 24 9.05 12.29 -5.77
N ALA A 25 8.07 12.01 -4.90
CA ALA A 25 8.07 10.78 -4.10
C ALA A 25 7.11 9.69 -4.66
N PRO A 26 7.59 8.45 -4.89
CA PRO A 26 6.76 7.32 -5.30
C PRO A 26 5.84 6.82 -4.18
N TYR A 27 4.91 5.92 -4.52
CA TYR A 27 4.09 5.21 -3.55
C TYR A 27 4.95 4.19 -2.78
N LEU A 28 4.98 4.25 -1.45
CA LEU A 28 5.71 3.29 -0.63
C LEU A 28 4.83 2.08 -0.35
N ARG A 29 5.17 0.91 -0.90
CA ARG A 29 4.46 -0.36 -0.67
C ARG A 29 5.23 -1.23 0.32
N ILE A 30 4.58 -1.63 1.41
CA ILE A 30 5.17 -2.44 2.49
C ILE A 30 4.38 -3.74 2.59
N PRO A 31 5.00 -4.93 2.39
CA PRO A 31 4.32 -6.19 2.63
C PRO A 31 4.02 -6.32 4.13
N LEU A 32 2.77 -6.62 4.46
CA LEU A 32 2.31 -6.74 5.84
C LEU A 32 2.65 -8.10 6.46
N GLY A 33 3.08 -9.08 5.66
CA GLY A 33 3.41 -10.43 6.13
C GLY A 33 2.25 -11.05 6.91
N ASP A 34 2.51 -11.43 8.16
CA ASP A 34 1.53 -12.04 9.05
C ASP A 34 0.57 -11.04 9.71
N ALA A 35 0.85 -9.73 9.61
CA ALA A 35 0.01 -8.72 10.23
C ALA A 35 -1.43 -8.74 9.67
N ASN A 36 -2.40 -8.45 10.53
CA ASN A 36 -3.80 -8.40 10.16
C ASN A 36 -4.09 -7.09 9.38
N PRO A 37 -4.51 -7.16 8.10
CA PRO A 37 -4.80 -5.98 7.28
C PRO A 37 -5.83 -5.06 7.90
N ASN A 38 -6.80 -5.64 8.62
CA ASN A 38 -7.88 -4.88 9.26
C ASN A 38 -7.36 -4.06 10.44
N GLU A 39 -6.45 -4.61 11.25
CA GLU A 39 -5.85 -3.88 12.37
C GLU A 39 -4.98 -2.73 11.86
N VAL A 40 -4.16 -2.99 10.83
CA VAL A 40 -3.33 -1.98 10.18
C VAL A 40 -4.18 -0.86 9.60
N ARG A 41 -5.28 -1.20 8.90
CA ARG A 41 -6.22 -0.23 8.35
C ARG A 41 -6.85 0.62 9.44
N THR A 42 -7.40 0.00 10.48
CA THR A 42 -8.03 0.72 11.60
C THR A 42 -7.05 1.65 12.29
N PHE A 43 -5.81 1.21 12.51
CA PHE A 43 -4.77 2.08 13.07
C PHE A 43 -4.49 3.28 12.17
N LEU A 44 -4.25 3.06 10.87
CA LEU A 44 -3.88 4.11 9.92
C LEU A 44 -5.01 5.10 9.62
N LEU A 45 -6.27 4.68 9.68
CA LEU A 45 -7.45 5.55 9.54
C LEU A 45 -7.45 6.70 10.55
N ASN A 46 -6.83 6.52 11.74
CA ASN A 46 -6.75 7.57 12.75
C ASN A 46 -5.74 8.68 12.40
N TYR A 47 -4.79 8.40 11.50
CA TYR A 47 -3.68 9.30 11.19
C TYR A 47 -3.70 9.82 9.76
N LEU A 48 -4.24 9.03 8.82
CA LEU A 48 -4.21 9.32 7.41
C LEU A 48 -5.55 9.00 6.76
N PRO A 49 -5.99 9.77 5.75
CA PRO A 49 -7.17 9.40 5.00
C PRO A 49 -6.87 8.19 4.12
N GLU A 50 -7.77 7.21 4.18
CA GLU A 50 -7.78 6.10 3.23
C GLU A 50 -8.25 6.62 1.87
N LYS A 51 -7.42 6.46 0.84
CA LYS A 51 -7.79 6.79 -0.54
C LYS A 51 -7.44 5.62 -1.42
N LYS A 52 -8.42 5.17 -2.21
CA LYS A 52 -8.20 4.16 -3.24
C LYS A 52 -7.05 4.62 -4.13
N GLN A 53 -5.95 3.90 -4.05
CA GLN A 53 -4.82 4.08 -4.94
C GLN A 53 -5.09 3.13 -6.09
N GLU A 54 -5.22 3.67 -7.31
CA GLU A 54 -5.40 2.82 -8.47
C GLU A 54 -4.19 1.89 -8.58
N ASP A 55 -4.48 0.61 -8.82
CA ASP A 55 -3.49 -0.45 -9.07
C ASP A 55 -2.72 -0.24 -10.38
N SER A 56 -2.64 1.00 -10.87
CA SER A 56 -2.06 1.34 -12.15
C SER A 56 -0.53 1.23 -12.15
N LEU A 57 -0.11 -0.02 -12.28
CA LEU A 57 0.65 -0.55 -13.42
C LEU A 57 2.17 -0.57 -13.31
N ILE A 58 2.89 0.38 -12.70
CA ILE A 58 4.37 0.39 -12.84
C ILE A 58 5.12 -0.46 -11.79
N ASP A 59 4.59 -0.60 -10.57
CA ASP A 59 5.31 -1.28 -9.46
C ASP A 59 4.94 -2.75 -9.24
N ALA A 60 3.79 -3.18 -9.75
CA ALA A 60 3.53 -4.60 -9.96
C ALA A 60 4.40 -5.14 -11.11
N LEU A 61 4.71 -4.30 -12.11
CA LEU A 61 5.65 -4.61 -13.21
C LEU A 61 7.11 -4.77 -12.73
N MET A 62 7.61 -3.95 -11.79
CA MET A 62 8.99 -4.11 -11.29
C MET A 62 9.22 -5.38 -10.44
N ARG A 63 8.19 -5.91 -9.78
CA ARG A 63 8.25 -7.20 -9.04
C ARG A 63 8.16 -8.44 -9.94
N TYR A 64 7.75 -8.30 -11.21
CA TYR A 64 7.78 -9.40 -12.20
C TYR A 64 9.04 -9.36 -13.09
N LEU A 65 9.71 -8.21 -13.18
CA LEU A 65 10.83 -8.00 -14.10
C LEU A 65 12.24 -8.19 -13.50
N GLN A 66 12.40 -8.29 -12.18
CA GLN A 66 13.73 -8.34 -11.54
C GLN A 66 14.12 -9.66 -10.85
N PHE A 67 13.37 -10.76 -11.02
CA PHE A 67 13.77 -12.20 -10.95
C PHE A 67 12.52 -13.08 -10.89
#